data_AF-T2JDX3-F1
#
_entry.id   AF-T2JDX3-F1
#
_cell.length_a   1.000
_cell.length_b   1.000
_cell.length_c   1.000
_cell.angle_alpha   90.00
_cell.angle_beta   90.00
_cell.angle_gamma   90.00
#
_symmetry.space_group_name_H-M   'P 1'
#
loop_
_entity.id
_entity.type
_entity.pdbx_description
1 polymer ?
#
loop_
_entity_poly.entity_id
_entity_poly.type
_entity_poly.pdbx_seq_one_letter_code
_entity_poly.pdbx_strand_id
1 'polypeptide(L)'
;MIPLSDGKPIIREGKRGPKARWGKKVKKPRKKDLAVVKVVRRNIDGNVSNKTNKTVISVKGGNQRVNQGHAIDIHGPCRMFYSHEPRDDKGGARVWLETYFDVDVFVNEDWQAPLELGCMTKM
;
A
#
# COMPACT_ATOMS: atom_id res chain seq x y z
N MET A 1 15.80 20.35 8.61
CA MET A 1 14.41 19.86 8.78
C MET A 1 13.56 21.03 9.30
N ILE A 2 12.43 21.36 8.69
CA ILE A 2 11.55 22.46 9.14
C ILE A 2 10.49 21.88 10.10
N PRO A 3 10.27 22.46 11.29
CA PRO A 3 9.25 21.96 12.22
C PRO A 3 7.83 22.26 11.72
N LEU A 4 6.99 21.22 11.72
CA LEU A 4 5.60 21.28 11.26
C LEU A 4 4.61 21.02 12.42
N SER A 5 3.48 21.72 12.44
CA SER A 5 2.29 21.43 13.26
C SER A 5 1.11 21.13 12.33
N ASP A 6 0.49 19.95 12.48
CA ASP A 6 -0.58 19.47 11.58
C ASP A 6 -0.23 19.56 10.07
N GLY A 7 1.03 19.24 9.72
CA GLY A 7 1.53 19.28 8.34
C GLY A 7 1.80 20.70 7.80
N LYS A 8 1.77 21.72 8.66
CA LYS A 8 2.04 23.11 8.30
C LYS A 8 3.28 23.65 9.03
N PRO A 9 4.14 24.43 8.37
CA PRO A 9 5.21 25.16 9.03
C PRO A 9 4.71 25.99 10.21
N ILE A 10 5.45 25.96 11.31
CA ILE A 10 5.19 26.82 12.47
C ILE A 10 5.62 28.24 12.09
N ILE A 11 4.66 29.11 11.76
CA ILE A 11 4.89 30.52 11.43
C ILE A 11 4.49 31.40 12.62
N ARG A 12 5.34 32.35 13.00
CA ARG A 12 4.97 33.44 13.92
C ARG A 12 4.28 34.55 13.12
N GLU A 13 3.13 35.04 13.60
CA GLU A 13 2.40 36.12 12.92
C GLU A 13 3.23 37.42 12.90
N GLY A 14 3.31 38.05 11.72
CA GLY A 14 3.92 39.37 11.55
C GLY A 14 2.90 40.51 11.71
N LYS A 15 3.36 41.71 12.04
CA LYS A 15 2.49 42.91 12.22
C LYS A 15 1.97 43.52 10.90
N ARG A 16 2.54 43.16 9.75
CA ARG A 16 2.23 43.73 8.43
C ARG A 16 2.02 42.63 7.40
N GLY A 17 1.22 42.93 6.38
CA GLY A 17 0.92 42.02 5.27
C GLY A 17 -0.31 41.13 5.50
N PRO A 18 -0.76 40.41 4.47
CA PRO A 18 -1.90 39.52 4.55
C PRO A 18 -1.63 38.35 5.49
N LYS A 19 -2.65 37.94 6.24
CA LYS A 19 -2.57 36.77 7.14
C LYS A 19 -2.22 35.52 6.34
N ALA A 20 -1.37 34.67 6.92
CA ALA A 20 -1.01 33.38 6.32
C ALA A 20 -2.28 32.55 6.11
N ARG A 21 -2.65 32.34 4.84
CA ARG A 21 -3.79 31.51 4.47
C ARG A 21 -3.26 30.17 3.99
N TRP A 22 -3.23 29.20 4.89
CA TRP A 22 -3.00 27.82 4.49
C TRP A 22 -4.16 27.34 3.62
N GLY A 23 -3.85 26.56 2.58
CA GLY A 23 -4.85 25.80 1.83
C GLY A 23 -5.71 24.94 2.75
N LYS A 24 -6.88 24.48 2.27
CA LYS A 24 -7.82 23.65 3.03
C LYS A 24 -7.06 22.57 3.82
N LYS A 25 -7.46 22.33 5.08
CA LYS A 25 -6.85 21.35 5.99
C LYS A 25 -6.43 20.11 5.20
N VAL A 26 -5.14 19.75 5.25
CA VAL A 26 -4.69 18.43 4.77
C VAL A 26 -5.57 17.43 5.50
N LYS A 27 -6.44 16.73 4.78
CA LYS A 27 -7.34 15.77 5.39
C LYS A 27 -6.45 14.71 6.02
N LYS A 28 -6.49 14.60 7.35
CA LYS A 28 -5.84 13.47 8.02
C LYS A 28 -6.40 12.19 7.40
N PRO A 29 -5.57 11.21 7.03
CA PRO A 29 -6.05 9.95 6.49
C PRO A 29 -7.05 9.36 7.47
N ARG A 30 -8.25 9.03 7.02
CA ARG A 30 -9.26 8.41 7.89
C ARG A 30 -9.10 6.91 7.82
N LYS A 31 -9.54 6.18 8.85
CA LYS A 31 -9.54 4.71 8.87
C LYS A 31 -10.21 4.08 7.64
N LYS A 32 -11.20 4.77 7.03
CA LYS A 32 -11.87 4.31 5.80
C LYS A 32 -11.03 4.46 4.53
N ASP A 33 -9.96 5.25 4.59
CA ASP A 33 -9.00 5.45 3.51
C ASP A 33 -7.82 4.45 3.65
N LEU A 34 -7.85 3.56 4.65
CA LEU A 34 -6.83 2.54 4.89
C LEU A 34 -7.03 1.36 3.93
N ALA A 35 -6.02 1.08 3.12
CA ALA A 35 -5.90 -0.13 2.35
C ALA A 35 -5.21 -1.23 3.17
N VAL A 36 -5.80 -2.42 3.12
CA VAL A 36 -5.25 -3.64 3.71
C VAL A 36 -4.87 -4.59 2.57
N VAL A 37 -3.60 -4.93 2.51
CA VAL A 37 -3.06 -5.93 1.60
C VAL A 37 -2.81 -7.22 2.36
N LYS A 38 -3.22 -8.34 1.80
CA LYS A 38 -2.94 -9.68 2.34
C LYS A 38 -2.63 -10.69 1.27
N VAL A 39 -1.98 -11.77 1.70
CA VAL A 39 -1.67 -12.93 0.86
C VAL A 39 -2.72 -14.02 1.07
N VAL A 40 -3.29 -14.53 -0.02
CA VAL A 40 -4.31 -15.58 -0.03
C VAL A 40 -3.63 -16.95 -0.09
N ARG A 41 -3.26 -17.48 1.07
CA ARG A 41 -2.57 -18.78 1.21
C ARG A 41 -3.26 -19.93 0.48
N ARG A 42 -4.60 -20.00 0.55
CA ARG A 42 -5.38 -21.05 -0.14
C ARG A 42 -5.10 -21.10 -1.65
N ASN A 43 -4.92 -19.94 -2.27
CA ASN A 43 -4.62 -19.87 -3.71
C ASN A 43 -3.18 -20.31 -3.98
N ILE A 44 -2.23 -20.00 -3.10
CA ILE A 44 -0.85 -20.51 -3.20
C ILE A 44 -0.83 -22.03 -3.14
N ASP A 45 -1.41 -22.61 -2.08
CA ASP A 45 -1.42 -24.06 -1.86
C ASP A 45 -2.10 -24.79 -3.05
N GLY A 46 -3.20 -24.21 -3.54
CA GLY A 46 -3.92 -24.70 -4.72
C GLY A 46 -3.15 -24.57 -6.03
N ASN A 47 -2.42 -23.46 -6.22
CA ASN A 47 -1.58 -23.23 -7.40
C ASN A 47 -0.43 -24.24 -7.46
N VAL A 48 0.24 -24.50 -6.33
CA VAL A 48 1.32 -25.49 -6.25
C VAL A 48 0.79 -26.89 -6.57
N SER A 49 -0.34 -27.27 -5.95
CA SER A 49 -0.90 -28.62 -6.10
C SER A 49 -1.43 -28.90 -7.51
N ASN A 50 -2.12 -27.93 -8.11
CA ASN A 50 -2.84 -28.12 -9.36
C ASN A 50 -2.12 -27.51 -10.58
N LYS A 51 -0.91 -26.97 -10.39
CA LYS A 51 -0.17 -26.21 -11.42
C LYS A 51 -1.00 -25.09 -12.05
N THR A 52 -1.82 -24.41 -11.25
CA THR A 52 -2.62 -23.24 -11.68
C THR A 52 -1.90 -21.94 -11.35
N ASN A 53 -2.34 -20.83 -11.95
CA ASN A 53 -1.81 -19.51 -11.66
C ASN A 53 -2.93 -18.53 -11.27
N LYS A 54 -3.64 -18.82 -10.17
CA LYS A 54 -4.63 -17.90 -9.58
C LYS A 54 -3.91 -16.74 -8.90
N THR A 55 -4.56 -15.57 -8.87
CA THR A 55 -4.10 -14.41 -8.09
C THR A 55 -3.93 -14.76 -6.62
N VAL A 56 -2.87 -14.26 -5.98
CA VAL A 56 -2.52 -14.59 -4.59
C VAL A 56 -2.47 -13.36 -3.69
N ILE A 57 -2.46 -12.16 -4.26
CA ILE A 57 -2.45 -10.92 -3.49
C ILE A 57 -3.87 -10.35 -3.50
N SER A 58 -4.37 -9.96 -2.34
CA SER A 58 -5.68 -9.36 -2.15
C SER A 58 -5.54 -7.99 -1.49
N VAL A 59 -6.14 -6.98 -2.10
CA VAL A 59 -6.14 -5.60 -1.64
C VAL A 59 -7.57 -5.16 -1.34
N LYS A 60 -7.80 -4.59 -0.15
CA LYS A 60 -9.09 -4.05 0.26
C LYS A 60 -8.92 -2.64 0.84
N GLY A 61 -9.38 -1.62 0.12
CA GLY A 61 -9.43 -0.23 0.56
C GLY A 61 -10.76 0.10 1.25
N GLY A 62 -10.79 0.29 2.56
CA GLY A 62 -12.02 0.68 3.27
C GLY A 62 -13.27 -0.14 2.91
N ASN A 63 -14.27 0.54 2.32
CA ASN A 63 -15.54 -0.05 1.84
C ASN A 63 -15.53 -0.43 0.34
N GLN A 64 -14.39 -0.36 -0.33
CA GLN A 64 -14.26 -0.76 -1.72
C GLN A 64 -14.33 -2.28 -1.88
N ARG A 65 -14.59 -2.71 -3.13
CA ARG A 65 -14.48 -4.12 -3.51
C ARG A 65 -13.04 -4.59 -3.33
N VAL A 66 -12.90 -5.90 -3.12
CA VAL A 66 -11.58 -6.53 -2.99
C VAL A 66 -10.99 -6.70 -4.39
N ASN A 67 -9.83 -6.10 -4.62
CA ASN A 67 -9.04 -6.32 -5.83
C ASN A 67 -8.05 -7.46 -5.58
N GLN A 68 -7.75 -8.23 -6.62
CA GLN A 68 -6.80 -9.35 -6.55
C GLN A 68 -5.82 -9.30 -7.72
N GLY A 69 -4.57 -9.66 -7.46
CA GLY A 69 -3.51 -9.63 -8.45
C GLY A 69 -2.38 -10.62 -8.18
N HIS A 70 -1.42 -10.61 -9.08
CA HIS A 70 -0.15 -11.33 -8.99
C HIS A 70 0.95 -10.46 -8.38
N ALA A 71 0.91 -9.15 -8.66
CA ALA A 71 1.83 -8.15 -8.11
C ALA A 71 1.07 -6.89 -7.68
N ILE A 72 1.71 -6.09 -6.83
CA ILE A 72 1.21 -4.77 -6.43
C ILE A 72 2.35 -3.77 -6.34
N ASP A 73 2.04 -2.51 -6.61
CA ASP A 73 2.92 -1.37 -6.29
C ASP A 73 2.23 -0.46 -5.27
N ILE A 74 3.00 -0.01 -4.28
CA ILE A 74 2.50 0.88 -3.22
C ILE A 74 3.29 2.19 -3.28
N HIS A 75 2.62 3.27 -3.67
CA HIS A 75 3.26 4.57 -3.91
C HIS A 75 3.33 5.41 -2.63
N GLY A 76 3.95 4.86 -1.58
CA GLY A 76 4.21 5.60 -0.35
C GLY A 76 4.48 4.73 0.87
N PRO A 77 4.61 5.37 2.04
CA PRO A 77 4.78 4.69 3.32
C PRO A 77 3.72 3.61 3.56
N CYS A 78 4.19 2.41 3.86
CA CYS A 78 3.37 1.29 4.30
C CYS A 78 3.94 0.68 5.57
N ARG A 79 3.12 -0.11 6.26
CA ARG A 79 3.56 -0.87 7.41
C ARG A 79 3.07 -2.31 7.32
N MET A 80 4.00 -3.24 7.48
CA MET A 80 3.69 -4.66 7.60
C MET A 80 3.48 -5.03 9.06
N PHE A 81 2.48 -5.86 9.30
CA PHE A 81 2.11 -6.34 10.61
C PHE A 81 2.11 -7.85 10.63
N TYR A 82 2.48 -8.39 11.78
CA TYR A 82 2.33 -9.79 12.13
C TYR A 82 1.53 -9.89 13.43
N SER A 83 0.60 -10.82 13.48
CA SER A 83 -0.15 -11.21 14.68
C SER A 83 -0.13 -12.73 14.79
N HIS A 84 0.14 -13.23 16.00
CA HIS A 84 0.05 -14.66 16.27
C HIS A 84 -1.39 -15.16 16.09
N GLU A 85 -2.35 -14.41 16.62
CA GLU A 85 -3.78 -14.66 16.46
C GLU A 85 -4.29 -14.16 15.10
N PRO A 86 -5.19 -14.91 14.44
CA PRO A 86 -5.79 -14.49 13.18
C PRO A 86 -6.66 -13.23 13.38
N ARG A 87 -6.56 -12.28 12.45
CA ARG A 87 -7.34 -11.04 12.47
C ARG A 87 -8.57 -11.16 11.59
N ASP A 88 -9.74 -11.35 12.20
CA ASP A 88 -11.03 -11.47 11.47
C ASP A 88 -11.39 -10.20 10.70
N ASP A 89 -11.07 -9.02 11.25
CA ASP A 89 -11.25 -7.73 10.58
C ASP A 89 -10.35 -7.57 9.34
N LYS A 90 -9.36 -8.45 9.18
CA LYS A 90 -8.47 -8.55 8.01
C LYS A 90 -8.72 -9.85 7.22
N GLY A 91 -9.84 -10.53 7.49
CA GLY A 91 -10.24 -11.78 6.87
C GLY A 91 -9.29 -12.92 7.17
N GLY A 92 -8.97 -13.11 8.47
CA GLY A 92 -8.20 -14.22 9.02
C GLY A 92 -6.70 -14.16 8.78
N ALA A 93 -6.19 -13.03 8.28
CA ALA A 93 -4.78 -12.86 7.99
C ALA A 93 -3.95 -12.80 9.28
N ARG A 94 -2.76 -13.41 9.25
CA ARG A 94 -1.75 -13.30 10.31
C ARG A 94 -0.64 -12.32 9.95
N VAL A 95 -0.38 -12.15 8.66
CA VAL A 95 0.51 -11.13 8.10
C VAL A 95 -0.31 -10.30 7.13
N TRP A 96 -0.24 -8.99 7.27
CA TRP A 96 -0.89 -8.06 6.35
C TRP A 96 -0.09 -6.76 6.30
N LEU A 97 -0.33 -5.99 5.26
CA LEU A 97 0.24 -4.66 5.09
C LEU A 97 -0.90 -3.63 5.13
N GLU A 98 -0.63 -2.51 5.78
CA GLU A 98 -1.54 -1.37 5.81
C GLU A 98 -0.87 -0.14 5.21
N THR A 99 -1.63 0.59 4.39
CA THR A 99 -1.20 1.83 3.76
C THR A 99 -2.38 2.79 3.58
N TYR A 100 -2.11 4.09 3.63
CA TYR A 100 -3.06 5.15 3.26
C TYR A 100 -2.80 5.70 1.86
N PHE A 101 -1.84 5.10 1.14
CA PHE A 101 -1.42 5.49 -0.20
C PHE A 101 -2.05 4.57 -1.24
N ASP A 102 -2.04 5.02 -2.48
CA ASP A 102 -2.58 4.27 -3.61
C ASP A 102 -1.79 2.97 -3.82
N VAL A 103 -2.55 1.93 -4.20
CA VAL A 103 -2.03 0.58 -4.46
C VAL A 103 -2.49 0.16 -5.86
N ASP A 104 -1.53 0.02 -6.76
CA ASP A 104 -1.77 -0.52 -8.10
C ASP A 104 -1.70 -2.05 -8.02
N VAL A 105 -2.59 -2.73 -8.74
CA VAL A 105 -2.72 -4.19 -8.71
C VAL A 105 -2.60 -4.72 -10.13
N PHE A 106 -1.64 -5.62 -10.34
CA PHE A 106 -1.32 -6.16 -11.65
C PHE A 106 -1.75 -7.62 -11.78
N VAL A 107 -2.31 -7.98 -12.93
CA VAL A 107 -2.57 -9.38 -13.31
C VAL A 107 -1.54 -9.81 -14.36
N ASN A 108 -1.22 -11.11 -14.46
CA ASN A 108 -0.10 -11.74 -15.23
C ASN A 108 0.34 -11.13 -16.58
N GLU A 109 -0.44 -10.27 -17.24
CA GLU A 109 -0.09 -9.65 -18.53
C GLU A 109 0.65 -8.31 -18.38
N ASP A 110 0.62 -7.67 -17.20
CA ASP A 110 1.18 -6.32 -17.01
C ASP A 110 2.59 -6.30 -16.37
N TRP A 111 3.05 -7.43 -15.81
CA TRP A 111 4.34 -7.53 -15.10
C TRP A 111 5.45 -8.20 -15.94
N GLN A 112 5.63 -7.77 -17.19
CA GLN A 112 6.92 -7.96 -17.85
C GLN A 112 7.92 -6.98 -17.22
N ALA A 113 8.60 -7.44 -16.16
CA ALA A 113 9.80 -6.76 -15.68
C ALA A 113 10.78 -6.57 -16.85
N PRO A 114 11.48 -5.43 -16.97
CA PRO A 114 12.52 -5.27 -17.99
C PRO A 114 13.62 -6.29 -17.71
N LEU A 115 13.66 -7.37 -18.49
CA LEU A 115 14.79 -8.28 -18.59
C LEU A 115 15.91 -7.62 -19.42
N GLU A 116 16.46 -6.50 -18.95
CA GLU A 116 17.64 -5.89 -19.56
C GLU A 116 18.49 -5.24 -18.47
N LEU A 117 19.14 -6.07 -17.65
CA LEU A 117 20.46 -5.73 -17.11
C LEU A 117 21.33 -6.95 -17.33
N GLY A 118 21.97 -6.96 -18.50
CA GLY A 118 23.04 -7.88 -18.84
C GLY A 118 24.14 -7.80 -17.79
N CYS A 119 24.23 -8.82 -16.94
CA CYS A 119 25.53 -9.24 -16.44
C CYS A 119 26.17 -10.09 -17.52
N MET A 120 26.92 -9.37 -18.35
CA MET A 120 27.88 -9.89 -19.30
C MET A 120 28.70 -11.01 -18.66
N THR A 121 28.82 -12.09 -19.41
CA THR A 121 29.93 -13.04 -19.35
C THR A 121 31.24 -12.27 -19.18
N LYS A 122 31.98 -12.58 -18.12
CA LYS A 122 33.45 -12.47 -18.14
C LYS A 122 34.03 -13.80 -17.68
N MET A 123 35.07 -14.16 -18.43
CA MET A 123 35.83 -15.40 -18.49
C MET A 123 36.33 -15.87 -17.12
#